data_AF-A0A1H5M0B7-F1
#
_entry.id   AF-A0A1H5M0B7-F1
#
_cell.length_a   1.000
_cell.length_b   1.000
_cell.length_c   1.000
_cell.angle_alpha   90.00
_cell.angle_beta   90.00
_cell.angle_gamma   90.00
#
_symmetry.space_group_name_H-M   'P 1'
#
loop_
_entity.id
_entity.type
_entity.pdbx_description
1 polymer ?
#
loop_
_entity_poly.entity_id
_entity_poly.type
_entity_poly.pdbx_seq_one_letter_code
_entity_poly.pdbx_strand_id
1 'polypeptide(L)'
;MGVHEATLMAIASAPYVDRVGADAGTVEAMLALAKKIDAWDEIVDLAMEQAAESERKPTVPAHDNTSLPTFLRYCEALGLTPATRRALVAEVKAEGDAVDELKKRRGRKQAASG
;
A
#
# COMPACT_ATOMS: atom_id res chain seq x y z
N MET A 1 -9.95 10.37 -10.62
CA MET A 1 -9.45 9.18 -9.92
C MET A 1 -8.86 9.63 -8.61
N GLY A 2 -9.52 9.29 -7.50
CA GLY A 2 -9.07 9.63 -6.15
C GLY A 2 -8.02 8.65 -5.63
N VAL A 3 -7.43 8.98 -4.48
CA VAL A 3 -6.48 8.14 -3.74
C VAL A 3 -7.11 6.80 -3.37
N HIS A 4 -8.37 6.79 -2.92
CA HIS A 4 -9.07 5.55 -2.56
C HIS A 4 -9.24 4.61 -3.76
N GLU A 5 -9.68 5.14 -4.90
CA GLU A 5 -9.84 4.37 -6.14
C GLU A 5 -8.49 3.82 -6.65
N ALA A 6 -7.46 4.66 -6.69
CA ALA A 6 -6.12 4.25 -7.07
C ALA A 6 -5.55 3.17 -6.13
N THR A 7 -5.85 3.27 -4.83
CA THR A 7 -5.42 2.29 -3.81
C THR A 7 -6.09 0.95 -4.03
N LEU A 8 -7.38 0.92 -4.33
CA LEU A 8 -8.09 -0.33 -4.68
C LEU A 8 -7.48 -1.00 -5.91
N MET A 9 -7.14 -0.22 -6.95
CA MET A 9 -6.47 -0.74 -8.14
C MET A 9 -5.07 -1.29 -7.82
N ALA A 10 -4.29 -0.58 -6.99
CA ALA A 10 -2.97 -1.02 -6.58
C ALA A 10 -3.03 -2.35 -5.83
N ILE A 11 -3.93 -2.47 -4.84
CA ILE A 11 -4.19 -3.71 -4.11
C ILE A 11 -4.66 -4.81 -5.07
N ALA A 12 -5.58 -4.50 -5.99
CA ALA A 12 -6.09 -5.43 -7.01
C ALA A 12 -4.95 -6.06 -7.83
N SER A 13 -3.94 -5.26 -8.16
CA SER A 13 -2.76 -5.68 -8.93
C SER A 13 -1.66 -6.39 -8.12
N ALA A 14 -1.79 -6.47 -6.78
CA ALA A 14 -0.80 -7.03 -5.88
C ALA A 14 -1.27 -8.40 -5.34
N PRO A 15 -0.92 -9.52 -6.00
CA PRO A 15 -1.40 -10.85 -5.61
C PRO A 15 -0.82 -11.37 -4.29
N TYR A 16 0.25 -10.73 -3.80
CA TYR A 16 0.94 -11.08 -2.55
C TYR A 16 0.32 -10.42 -1.31
N VAL A 17 -0.65 -9.52 -1.47
CA VAL A 17 -1.33 -8.87 -0.33
C VAL A 17 -2.50 -9.75 0.13
N ASP A 18 -2.45 -10.19 1.39
CA ASP A 18 -3.48 -11.05 2.00
C ASP A 18 -4.63 -10.21 2.57
N ARG A 19 -5.60 -9.89 1.71
CA ARG A 19 -6.73 -8.99 2.01
C ARG A 19 -7.70 -9.53 3.06
N VAL A 20 -7.68 -10.82 3.37
CA VAL A 20 -8.63 -11.47 4.28
C VAL A 20 -7.96 -12.06 5.52
N GLY A 21 -6.63 -12.20 5.50
CA GLY A 21 -5.85 -12.69 6.63
C GLY A 21 -4.90 -11.63 7.17
N ALA A 22 -3.59 -11.88 7.06
CA ALA A 22 -2.57 -11.16 7.82
C ALA A 22 -2.52 -9.65 7.53
N ASP A 23 -2.83 -9.24 6.30
CA ASP A 23 -2.75 -7.84 5.87
C ASP A 23 -4.10 -7.10 5.99
N ALA A 24 -5.19 -7.79 6.31
CA ALA A 24 -6.55 -7.24 6.25
C ALA A 24 -6.71 -5.96 7.07
N GLY A 25 -6.16 -5.93 8.30
CA GLY A 25 -6.21 -4.74 9.15
C GLY A 25 -5.45 -3.54 8.56
N THR A 26 -4.27 -3.78 7.97
CA THR A 26 -3.48 -2.73 7.30
C THR A 26 -4.18 -2.24 6.04
N VAL A 27 -4.80 -3.15 5.27
CA VAL A 27 -5.58 -2.81 4.08
C VAL A 27 -6.77 -1.91 4.45
N GLU A 28 -7.57 -2.29 5.43
CA GLU A 28 -8.74 -1.50 5.84
C GLU A 28 -8.34 -0.13 6.39
N ALA A 29 -7.29 -0.07 7.22
CA ALA A 29 -6.76 1.19 7.73
C ALA A 29 -6.25 2.10 6.60
N MET A 30 -5.53 1.53 5.63
CA MET A 30 -5.03 2.27 4.46
C MET A 30 -6.18 2.79 3.60
N LEU A 31 -7.24 2.00 3.37
CA LEU A 31 -8.42 2.43 2.61
C LEU A 31 -9.21 3.52 3.35
N ALA A 32 -9.32 3.45 4.68
CA ALA A 32 -9.95 4.51 5.48
C ALA A 32 -9.18 5.83 5.39
N LEU A 33 -7.84 5.79 5.45
CA LEU A 33 -6.99 6.96 5.24
C LEU A 33 -7.13 7.52 3.81
N ALA A 34 -7.19 6.65 2.80
CA ALA A 34 -7.38 7.06 1.42
C ALA A 34 -8.71 7.82 1.22
N LYS A 35 -9.81 7.35 1.81
CA LYS A 35 -11.09 8.07 1.80
C LYS A 35 -11.01 9.43 2.48
N LYS A 36 -10.29 9.49 3.62
CA LYS A 36 -10.09 10.75 4.34
C LYS A 36 -9.29 11.77 3.52
N ILE A 37 -8.29 11.30 2.77
CA ILE A 37 -7.50 12.15 1.88
C ILE A 37 -8.38 12.70 0.76
N ASP A 38 -9.17 11.85 0.08
CA ASP A 38 -10.07 12.28 -0.99
C ASP A 38 -11.14 13.27 -0.49
N ALA A 39 -11.72 13.00 0.68
CA ALA A 39 -12.77 13.86 1.24
C ALA A 39 -12.26 15.23 1.70
N TRP A 40 -10.95 15.42 1.88
CA TRP A 40 -10.42 16.69 2.37
C TRP A 40 -10.68 17.83 1.38
N ASP A 41 -10.42 17.59 0.09
CA ASP A 41 -10.64 18.59 -0.95
C ASP A 41 -12.14 18.95 -1.04
N GLU A 42 -13.02 17.96 -1.00
CA GLU A 42 -14.47 18.17 -0.98
C GLU A 42 -14.95 18.98 0.23
N ILE A 43 -14.40 18.70 1.43
CA ILE A 43 -14.74 19.45 2.65
C ILE A 43 -14.30 20.91 2.54
N VAL A 44 -13.11 21.16 1.98
CA VAL A 44 -12.60 22.52 1.80
C VAL A 44 -13.44 23.26 0.78
N ASP A 45 -13.76 22.63 -0.36
CA ASP A 45 -14.57 23.24 -1.42
C ASP A 45 -15.98 23.60 -0.89
N LEU A 46 -16.65 22.68 -0.19
CA LEU A 46 -17.94 22.95 0.44
C LEU A 46 -17.87 24.10 1.47
N ALA A 47 -16.81 24.15 2.27
CA ALA A 47 -16.63 25.22 3.25
C ALA A 47 -16.39 26.60 2.57
N MET A 48 -15.73 26.62 1.42
CA MET A 48 -15.52 27.82 0.62
C MET A 48 -16.82 28.29 -0.05
N GLU A 49 -17.62 27.36 -0.59
CA GLU A 49 -18.93 27.65 -1.17
C GLU A 49 -19.89 28.25 -0.12
N GLN A 50 -20.00 27.63 1.05
CA GLN A 50 -20.83 28.12 2.15
C GLN A 50 -20.39 29.50 2.67
N ALA A 51 -19.08 29.77 2.67
CA ALA A 51 -18.54 31.06 3.05
C ALA A 51 -18.92 32.16 2.05
N ALA A 52 -18.85 31.85 0.76
CA ALA A 52 -19.23 32.78 -0.31
C ALA A 52 -20.72 33.15 -0.25
N GLU A 53 -21.60 32.18 0.08
CA GLU A 53 -23.04 32.41 0.22
C GLU A 53 -23.41 33.22 1.47
N SER A 54 -22.61 33.14 2.53
CA SER A 54 -22.95 33.72 3.84
C SER A 54 -22.15 34.98 4.21
N GLU A 55 -21.27 35.47 3.33
CA GLU A 55 -20.29 36.54 3.58
C GLU A 55 -19.44 36.33 4.86
N ARG A 56 -19.33 35.08 5.31
CA ARG A 56 -18.57 34.68 6.50
C ARG A 56 -17.25 34.04 6.09
N LYS A 57 -16.34 33.93 7.05
CA LYS A 57 -15.09 33.20 6.83
C LYS A 57 -15.37 31.69 6.68
N PRO A 58 -14.69 30.99 5.76
CA PRO A 58 -14.75 29.54 5.67
C PRO A 58 -14.39 28.90 7.00
N THR A 59 -15.20 27.92 7.42
CA THR A 59 -14.94 27.12 8.60
C THR A 59 -14.57 25.71 8.16
N VAL A 60 -13.27 25.46 8.04
CA VAL A 60 -12.73 24.13 7.75
C VAL A 60 -12.27 23.45 9.06
N PRO A 61 -12.38 22.12 9.18
CA PRO A 61 -11.77 21.39 10.28
C PRO A 61 -10.25 21.64 10.37
N ALA A 62 -9.65 21.33 11.52
CA ALA A 62 -8.20 21.44 11.66
C ALA A 62 -7.48 20.53 10.65
N HIS A 63 -6.50 21.09 9.93
CA HIS A 63 -5.74 20.36 8.92
C HIS A 63 -5.00 19.18 9.55
N ASP A 64 -5.24 17.98 9.03
CA ASP A 64 -4.54 16.77 9.47
C ASP A 64 -3.25 16.55 8.67
N ASN A 65 -2.11 16.65 9.34
CA ASN A 65 -0.78 16.45 8.77
C ASN A 65 -0.23 15.00 8.92
N THR A 66 -1.01 14.10 9.52
CA THR A 66 -0.57 12.73 9.85
C THR A 66 -1.15 11.65 8.94
N SER A 67 -2.30 11.89 8.30
CA SER A 67 -2.93 10.89 7.42
C SER A 67 -2.07 10.52 6.23
N LEU A 68 -1.55 11.52 5.49
CA LEU A 68 -0.69 11.29 4.32
C LEU A 68 0.57 10.47 4.64
N PRO A 69 1.41 10.83 5.65
CA PRO A 69 2.59 10.04 5.97
C PRO A 69 2.24 8.64 6.49
N THR A 70 1.13 8.48 7.22
CA THR A 70 0.68 7.15 7.69
C THR A 70 0.21 6.27 6.53
N PHE A 71 -0.54 6.84 5.59
CA PHE A 71 -0.96 6.17 4.36
C PHE A 71 0.24 5.66 3.57
N LEU A 72 1.28 6.49 3.39
CA LEU A 72 2.51 6.10 2.70
C LEU A 72 3.25 4.96 3.42
N ARG A 73 3.28 4.96 4.76
CA ARG A 73 3.86 3.85 5.53
C ARG A 73 3.11 2.53 5.34
N TYR A 74 1.78 2.57 5.25
CA TYR A 74 1.02 1.36 4.93
C TYR A 74 1.25 0.88 3.50
N CYS A 75 1.40 1.80 2.53
CA CYS A 75 1.82 1.43 1.18
C CYS A 75 3.18 0.74 1.16
N GLU A 76 4.13 1.21 1.97
CA GLU A 76 5.46 0.59 2.11
C GLU A 76 5.35 -0.80 2.76
N ALA A 77 4.65 -0.91 3.88
CA ALA A 77 4.46 -2.16 4.61
C ALA A 77 3.82 -3.26 3.75
N LEU A 78 2.88 -2.89 2.88
CA LEU A 78 2.22 -3.81 1.94
C LEU A 78 2.98 -4.02 0.63
N GLY A 79 4.21 -3.52 0.50
CA GLY A 79 4.98 -3.72 -0.73
C GLY A 79 4.43 -2.99 -1.96
N LEU A 80 3.59 -1.96 -1.80
CA LEU A 80 2.89 -1.29 -2.90
C LEU A 80 3.73 -0.19 -3.55
N THR A 81 4.79 0.30 -2.90
CA THR A 81 5.68 1.32 -3.48
C THR A 81 6.71 0.70 -4.44
N PRO A 82 7.26 1.48 -5.40
CA PRO A 82 8.29 0.97 -6.30
C PRO A 82 9.53 0.45 -5.57
N ALA A 83 9.90 1.07 -4.45
CA ALA A 83 11.06 0.67 -3.66
C ALA A 83 10.84 -0.68 -2.99
N THR A 84 9.72 -0.87 -2.30
CA THR A 84 9.44 -2.12 -1.58
C THR A 84 9.10 -3.25 -2.53
N ARG A 85 8.44 -2.98 -3.66
CA ARG A 85 8.19 -3.97 -4.72
C ARG A 85 9.49 -4.52 -5.32
N ARG A 86 10.50 -3.67 -5.55
CA ARG A 86 11.82 -4.12 -6.04
C ARG A 86 12.53 -5.00 -5.02
N ALA A 87 12.41 -4.68 -3.73
CA ALA A 87 12.98 -5.49 -2.66
C ALA A 87 12.34 -6.89 -2.61
N LEU A 88 11.00 -6.97 -2.66
CA LEU A 88 10.28 -8.26 -2.70
C LEU A 88 10.69 -9.14 -3.89
N VAL A 89 10.83 -8.56 -5.08
CA VAL A 89 11.28 -9.29 -6.27
C VAL A 89 12.72 -9.81 -6.11
N ALA A 90 13.60 -9.02 -5.48
CA ALA A 90 14.98 -9.43 -5.24
C ALA A 90 15.06 -10.60 -4.23
N GLU A 91 14.24 -10.57 -3.17
CA GLU A 91 14.17 -11.64 -2.17
C GLU A 91 13.66 -12.96 -2.78
N VAL A 92 12.57 -12.91 -3.55
CA VAL A 92 12.03 -14.10 -4.24
C VAL A 92 13.07 -14.72 -5.19
N LYS A 93 13.85 -13.89 -5.89
CA LYS A 93 14.91 -14.38 -6.78
C LYS A 93 16.03 -15.07 -6.00
N ALA A 94 16.46 -14.48 -4.88
CA ALA A 94 17.51 -15.06 -4.03
C ALA A 94 17.09 -16.41 -3.44
N GLU A 95 15.81 -16.55 -3.05
CA GLU A 95 15.27 -17.83 -2.55
C GLU A 95 15.25 -18.91 -3.64
N GLY A 96 14.83 -18.56 -4.86
CA GLY A 96 14.84 -19.48 -6.01
C GLY A 96 16.24 -20.02 -6.32
N ASP A 97 17.24 -19.13 -6.36
CA ASP A 97 18.63 -19.51 -6.61
C ASP A 97 19.17 -20.45 -5.51
N ALA A 98 18.83 -20.21 -4.24
CA ALA A 98 19.23 -21.05 -3.12
C ALA A 98 18.60 -22.47 -3.19
N VAL A 99 17.32 -22.56 -3.55
CA VAL A 99 16.63 -23.86 -3.73
C VAL A 99 17.25 -24.65 -4.88
N ASP A 100 17.62 -24.01 -5.98
CA ASP A 100 18.25 -24.65 -7.13
C ASP A 100 19.68 -25.14 -6.82
N GLU A 101 20.47 -24.35 -6.08
CA GLU A 101 21.76 -24.80 -5.57
C GLU A 101 21.63 -26.06 -4.70
N LEU A 102 20.66 -26.07 -3.79
CA LEU A 102 20.41 -27.20 -2.89
C LEU A 102 20.06 -28.47 -3.69
N LYS A 103 19.16 -28.36 -4.68
CA LYS A 103 18.81 -29.49 -5.58
C LYS A 103 20.03 -30.02 -6.33
N LYS A 104 20.87 -29.15 -6.88
CA LYS A 104 22.12 -29.54 -7.57
C LYS A 104 23.06 -30.30 -6.65
N ARG A 105 23.24 -29.85 -5.40
CA ARG A 105 24.08 -30.53 -4.40
C ARG A 105 23.53 -31.90 -4.02
N ARG A 106 22.21 -32.04 -3.86
CA ARG A 106 21.55 -33.33 -3.57
C ARG A 106 21.70 -34.33 -4.74
N GLY A 107 21.54 -33.88 -5.98
CA GLY A 107 21.74 -34.72 -7.16
C GLY A 107 23.17 -35.25 -7.29
N ARG A 108 24.18 -34.39 -7.05
CA ARG A 108 25.59 -34.81 -7.05
C ARG A 108 25.91 -35.83 -5.96
N LYS A 109 25.32 -35.67 -4.76
CA LYS A 109 25.53 -36.61 -3.65
C LYS A 109 24.94 -37.99 -3.93
N GLN A 110 23.76 -38.06 -4.56
CA GLN A 110 23.14 -39.33 -4.96
C GLN A 110 23.92 -40.04 -6.07
N ALA A 111 24.42 -39.30 -7.07
CA ALA A 111 25.21 -39.87 -8.15
C ALA A 111 26.60 -40.38 -7.73
N ALA A 112 27.13 -39.92 -6.59
CA ALA A 112 28.42 -40.36 -6.05
C ALA A 112 28.33 -41.54 -5.07
N SER A 113 27.11 -42.02 -4.76
CA SER A 113 26.86 -43.08 -3.77
C SER A 113 26.23 -44.36 -4.36
N GLY A 114 26.13 -44.45 -5.68
CA GLY A 114 25.67 -45.64 -6.43
C GLY A 114 26.73 -46.05 -7.44
#